data_AF-A0A7X4CDX2-F1
#
_entry.id   AF-A0A7X4CDX2-F1
#
_cell.length_a   1.000
_cell.length_b   1.000
_cell.length_c   1.000
_cell.angle_alpha   90.00
_cell.angle_beta   90.00
_cell.angle_gamma   90.00
#
_symmetry.space_group_name_H-M   'P 1'
#
loop_
_entity.id
_entity.type
_entity.pdbx_description
1 polymer ?
#
loop_
_entity_poly.entity_id
_entity_poly.type
_entity_poly.pdbx_seq_one_letter_code
_entity_poly.pdbx_strand_id
1 'polypeptide(L)'
;MALVSKSTENNLEDKTSDNIHYEADLNRQLAEKQHDIETAFGEKATQHAVDSAQQVVRALVLVNGAAGIAVLAFLGNHLSVGSDFQSELHNIAVMPMIWFSRGVVIAVLGIVLSYLTNYSIAESSTLKARTYAFPYLEETAKSKCWKNIAKCTHVAAILAVLFSVGCFVKGFETTANIITIL
;
A
#
# COMPACT_ATOMS: atom_id res chain seq x y z
N MET A 1 -53.01 -51.77 -10.29
CA MET A 1 -51.91 -51.58 -9.31
C MET A 1 -50.63 -51.01 -9.95
N ALA A 2 -50.27 -51.38 -11.19
CA ALA A 2 -49.06 -50.88 -11.87
C ALA A 2 -49.04 -49.38 -12.22
N LEU A 3 -50.20 -48.73 -12.44
CA LEU A 3 -50.28 -47.31 -12.80
C LEU A 3 -49.97 -46.36 -11.63
N VAL A 4 -50.26 -46.78 -10.39
CA VAL A 4 -49.96 -45.98 -9.19
C VAL A 4 -48.45 -45.97 -8.94
N SER A 5 -47.80 -47.13 -9.08
CA SER A 5 -46.33 -47.29 -8.94
C SER A 5 -45.55 -46.34 -9.85
N LYS A 6 -45.94 -46.26 -11.13
CA LYS A 6 -45.27 -45.44 -12.15
C LYS A 6 -45.42 -43.93 -11.91
N SER A 7 -46.55 -43.51 -11.33
CA SER A 7 -46.79 -42.10 -10.98
C SER A 7 -45.96 -41.66 -9.76
N THR A 8 -45.73 -42.57 -8.80
CA THR A 8 -44.84 -42.33 -7.65
C THR A 8 -43.37 -42.26 -8.05
N GLU A 9 -42.91 -43.12 -8.97
CA GLU A 9 -41.55 -43.05 -9.51
C GLU A 9 -41.29 -41.72 -10.24
N ASN A 10 -42.19 -41.30 -11.14
CA ASN A 10 -42.07 -40.00 -11.82
C ASN A 10 -42.07 -38.82 -10.84
N ASN A 11 -42.86 -38.86 -9.76
CA ASN A 11 -42.88 -37.80 -8.73
C ASN A 11 -41.58 -37.74 -7.90
N LEU A 12 -40.93 -38.90 -7.71
CA LEU A 12 -39.66 -38.99 -6.99
C LEU A 12 -38.50 -38.52 -7.85
N GLU A 13 -38.48 -38.87 -9.14
CA GLU A 13 -37.49 -38.36 -10.10
C GLU A 13 -37.61 -36.85 -10.29
N ASP A 14 -38.84 -36.32 -10.42
CA ASP A 14 -39.11 -34.89 -10.57
C ASP A 14 -38.64 -34.08 -9.35
N LYS A 15 -38.99 -34.54 -8.12
CA LYS A 15 -38.50 -33.93 -6.88
C LYS A 15 -36.98 -34.01 -6.71
N THR A 16 -36.35 -35.08 -7.18
CA THR A 16 -34.90 -35.23 -7.08
C THR A 16 -34.20 -34.31 -8.07
N SER A 17 -34.72 -34.18 -9.29
CA SER A 17 -34.24 -33.24 -10.30
C SER A 17 -34.37 -31.78 -9.85
N ASP A 18 -35.53 -31.39 -9.31
CA ASP A 18 -35.76 -30.04 -8.78
C ASP A 18 -34.82 -29.71 -7.61
N ASN A 19 -34.57 -30.66 -6.72
CA ASN A 19 -33.69 -30.45 -5.57
C ASN A 19 -32.21 -30.31 -6.01
N ILE A 20 -31.77 -31.09 -7.00
CA ILE A 20 -30.43 -30.97 -7.60
C ILE A 20 -30.27 -29.60 -8.29
N HIS A 21 -31.29 -29.14 -9.03
CA HIS A 21 -31.28 -27.83 -9.67
C HIS A 21 -31.21 -26.69 -8.65
N TYR A 22 -32.01 -26.79 -7.59
CA TYR A 22 -32.02 -25.82 -6.49
C TYR A 22 -30.67 -25.76 -5.76
N GLU A 23 -30.05 -26.90 -5.47
CA GLU A 23 -28.72 -26.94 -4.85
C GLU A 23 -27.63 -26.35 -5.75
N ALA A 24 -27.69 -26.61 -7.07
CA ALA A 24 -26.76 -26.04 -8.03
C ALA A 24 -26.88 -24.50 -8.12
N ASP A 25 -28.11 -23.97 -8.17
CA ASP A 25 -28.37 -22.54 -8.20
C ASP A 25 -27.99 -21.85 -6.87
N LEU A 26 -28.24 -22.51 -5.73
CA LEU A 26 -27.84 -22.02 -4.42
C LEU A 26 -26.32 -21.95 -4.28
N ASN A 27 -25.60 -22.99 -4.70
CA ASN A 27 -24.14 -23.02 -4.67
C ASN A 27 -23.54 -21.96 -5.59
N ARG A 28 -24.14 -21.74 -6.76
CA ARG A 28 -23.75 -20.65 -7.67
C ARG A 28 -23.91 -19.28 -7.03
N GLN A 29 -25.06 -19.01 -6.39
CA GLN A 29 -25.29 -17.73 -5.70
C GLN A 29 -24.33 -17.52 -4.52
N LEU A 30 -24.02 -18.59 -3.76
CA LEU A 30 -23.04 -18.53 -2.68
C LEU A 30 -21.63 -18.25 -3.20
N ALA A 31 -21.24 -18.86 -4.32
CA ALA A 31 -19.97 -18.62 -4.99
C ALA A 31 -19.85 -17.17 -5.47
N GLU A 32 -20.87 -16.66 -6.17
CA GLU A 32 -20.94 -15.27 -6.65
C GLU A 32 -20.83 -14.29 -5.48
N LYS A 33 -21.60 -14.53 -4.40
CA LYS A 33 -21.54 -13.71 -3.18
C LYS A 33 -20.16 -13.76 -2.51
N GLN A 34 -19.50 -14.91 -2.45
CA GLN A 34 -18.15 -15.01 -1.89
C GLN A 34 -17.11 -14.29 -2.75
N HIS A 35 -17.20 -14.39 -4.08
CA HIS A 35 -16.35 -13.62 -4.99
C HIS A 35 -16.52 -12.12 -4.78
N ASP A 36 -17.76 -11.65 -4.63
CA ASP A 36 -18.07 -10.24 -4.41
C ASP A 36 -17.55 -9.75 -3.05
N ILE A 37 -17.77 -10.52 -1.98
CA ILE A 37 -17.32 -10.16 -0.63
C ILE A 37 -15.80 -10.13 -0.55
N GLU A 38 -15.09 -11.14 -1.08
CA GLU A 38 -13.63 -11.19 -1.02
C GLU A 38 -13.00 -10.05 -1.84
N THR A 39 -13.56 -9.77 -3.03
CA THR A 39 -13.11 -8.66 -3.88
C THR A 39 -13.35 -7.32 -3.18
N ALA A 40 -14.57 -7.08 -2.70
CA ALA A 40 -14.94 -5.82 -2.06
C ALA A 40 -14.19 -5.58 -0.74
N PHE A 41 -13.97 -6.61 0.07
CA PHE A 41 -13.21 -6.48 1.31
C PHE A 41 -11.72 -6.23 1.04
N GLY A 42 -11.12 -7.00 0.11
CA GLY A 42 -9.73 -6.84 -0.29
C GLY A 42 -9.43 -5.47 -0.87
N GLU A 43 -10.30 -4.96 -1.75
CA GLU A 43 -10.18 -3.63 -2.34
C GLU A 43 -10.27 -2.54 -1.27
N LYS A 44 -11.31 -2.58 -0.41
CA LYS A 44 -11.50 -1.56 0.63
C LYS A 44 -10.38 -1.54 1.66
N ALA A 45 -9.98 -2.70 2.18
CA ALA A 45 -8.92 -2.79 3.17
C ALA A 45 -7.59 -2.29 2.62
N THR A 46 -7.26 -2.67 1.37
CA THR A 46 -6.04 -2.21 0.69
C THR A 46 -6.11 -0.71 0.43
N GLN A 47 -7.24 -0.20 -0.05
CA GLN A 47 -7.40 1.21 -0.37
C GLN A 47 -7.26 2.10 0.87
N HIS A 48 -7.91 1.75 1.99
CA HIS A 48 -7.76 2.51 3.23
C HIS A 48 -6.32 2.50 3.76
N ALA A 49 -5.65 1.34 3.75
CA ALA A 49 -4.26 1.24 4.18
C ALA A 49 -3.36 2.14 3.32
N VAL A 50 -3.57 2.17 2.02
CA VAL A 50 -2.78 2.96 1.07
C VAL A 50 -3.04 4.44 1.25
N ASP A 51 -4.30 4.86 1.31
CA ASP A 51 -4.65 6.26 1.44
C ASP A 51 -4.04 6.85 2.72
N SER A 52 -4.11 6.10 3.82
CA SER A 52 -3.45 6.48 5.08
C SER A 52 -1.92 6.56 4.94
N ALA A 53 -1.29 5.59 4.27
CA ALA A 53 0.15 5.60 4.03
C ALA A 53 0.58 6.78 3.14
N GLN A 54 -0.16 7.08 2.07
CA GLN A 54 0.11 8.21 1.19
C GLN A 54 -0.01 9.55 1.94
N GLN A 55 -0.96 9.69 2.86
CA GLN A 55 -1.06 10.86 3.73
C GLN A 55 0.19 11.04 4.59
N VAL A 56 0.66 9.97 5.23
CA VAL A 56 1.89 10.00 6.05
C VAL A 56 3.10 10.38 5.22
N VAL A 57 3.27 9.79 4.03
CA VAL A 57 4.42 10.08 3.17
C VAL A 57 4.39 11.51 2.63
N ARG A 58 3.21 12.04 2.24
CA ARG A 58 3.06 13.44 1.83
C ARG A 58 3.37 14.40 2.97
N ALA A 59 2.93 14.09 4.20
CA ALA A 59 3.28 14.86 5.38
C ALA A 59 4.80 14.89 5.61
N LEU A 60 5.49 13.75 5.43
CA LEU A 60 6.95 13.67 5.52
C LEU A 60 7.67 14.52 4.46
N VAL A 61 7.19 14.51 3.22
CA VAL A 61 7.73 15.38 2.15
C VAL A 61 7.59 16.86 2.54
N LEU A 62 6.40 17.26 3.04
CA LEU A 62 6.14 18.63 3.47
C LEU A 62 7.01 19.04 4.66
N VAL A 63 7.14 18.19 5.68
CA VAL A 63 7.95 18.46 6.87
C VAL A 63 9.43 18.62 6.51
N ASN A 64 9.99 17.70 5.72
CA ASN A 64 11.38 17.82 5.28
C ASN A 64 11.61 19.05 4.39
N GLY A 65 10.68 19.34 3.47
CA GLY A 65 10.75 20.52 2.61
C GLY A 65 10.68 21.83 3.41
N ALA A 66 9.75 21.92 4.36
CA ALA A 66 9.59 23.07 5.23
C ALA A 66 10.82 23.30 6.12
N ALA A 67 11.41 22.24 6.66
CA ALA A 67 12.66 22.32 7.43
C ALA A 67 13.82 22.86 6.56
N GLY A 68 13.96 22.37 5.33
CA GLY A 68 14.96 22.89 4.39
C GLY A 68 14.76 24.38 4.06
N ILE A 69 13.52 24.81 3.83
CA ILE A 69 13.18 26.23 3.60
C ILE A 69 13.51 27.07 4.84
N ALA A 70 13.22 26.59 6.05
CA ALA A 70 13.54 27.29 7.28
C ALA A 70 15.06 27.50 7.46
N VAL A 71 15.87 26.48 7.15
CA VAL A 71 17.34 26.60 7.16
C VAL A 71 17.82 27.63 6.14
N LEU A 72 17.28 27.61 4.91
CA LEU A 72 17.63 28.58 3.87
C LEU A 72 17.21 30.02 4.24
N ALA A 73 16.05 30.19 4.87
CA ALA A 73 15.59 31.50 5.33
C ALA A 73 16.49 32.05 6.44
N PHE A 74 16.87 31.21 7.41
CA PHE A 74 17.84 31.57 8.45
C PHE A 74 19.20 31.96 7.82
N LEU A 75 19.64 31.21 6.82
CA LEU A 75 20.87 31.47 6.09
C LEU A 75 20.87 32.83 5.38
N GLY A 76 19.78 33.11 4.65
CA GLY A 76 19.62 34.37 3.92
C GLY A 76 19.64 35.58 4.83
N ASN A 77 19.05 35.46 6.03
CA ASN A 77 19.09 36.53 7.03
C ASN A 77 20.52 36.76 7.56
N HIS A 78 21.28 35.70 7.82
CA HIS A 78 22.65 35.81 8.36
C HIS A 78 23.68 36.32 7.34
N LEU A 79 23.56 35.92 6.07
CA LEU A 79 24.43 36.39 4.99
C LEU A 79 24.37 37.91 4.77
N SER A 80 23.28 38.56 5.20
CA SER A 80 23.10 40.01 5.06
C SER A 80 23.92 40.86 6.05
N VAL A 81 24.55 40.24 7.06
CA VAL A 81 25.14 40.96 8.21
C VAL A 81 26.65 41.25 8.07
N GLY A 82 27.37 40.62 7.13
CA GLY A 82 28.76 40.96 6.82
C GLY A 82 29.80 39.91 7.23
N SER A 83 30.92 39.95 6.51
CA SER A 83 31.88 38.88 6.26
C SER A 83 32.81 38.52 7.43
N ASP A 84 32.62 37.33 7.97
CA ASP A 84 33.66 36.35 8.36
C ASP A 84 33.12 34.89 8.36
N PHE A 85 31.83 34.73 8.04
CA PHE A 85 31.07 33.50 8.25
C PHE A 85 31.09 32.51 7.07
N GLN A 86 31.71 32.85 5.94
CA GLN A 86 31.57 32.07 4.68
C GLN A 86 32.11 30.64 4.74
N SER A 87 33.16 30.37 5.52
CA SER A 87 33.71 29.01 5.68
C SER A 87 32.86 28.15 6.62
N GLU A 88 32.25 28.73 7.65
CA GLU A 88 31.34 28.01 8.56
C GLU A 88 29.94 27.80 7.94
N LEU A 89 29.48 28.73 7.09
CA LEU A 89 28.20 28.66 6.37
C LEU A 89 28.01 27.35 5.60
N HIS A 90 29.08 26.78 5.05
CA HIS A 90 29.02 25.51 4.34
C HIS A 90 28.58 24.37 5.29
N ASN A 91 29.19 24.27 6.47
CA ASN A 91 28.83 23.23 7.44
C ASN A 91 27.46 23.49 8.08
N ILE A 92 27.10 24.77 8.25
CA ILE A 92 25.88 25.21 8.93
C ILE A 92 24.63 24.92 8.10
N ALA A 93 24.67 25.16 6.79
CA ALA A 93 23.49 25.02 5.93
C ALA A 93 23.50 23.76 5.09
N VAL A 94 24.66 23.40 4.52
CA VAL A 94 24.70 22.34 3.48
C VAL A 94 24.49 20.97 4.10
N MET A 95 25.05 20.70 5.28
CA MET A 95 24.93 19.39 5.93
C MET A 95 23.48 19.05 6.32
N PRO A 96 22.73 19.90 7.07
CA PRO A 96 21.31 19.64 7.34
C PRO A 96 20.46 19.57 6.07
N MET A 97 20.73 20.43 5.09
CA MET A 97 19.97 20.50 3.85
C MET A 97 20.13 19.22 3.01
N ILE A 98 21.32 18.61 2.99
CA ILE A 98 21.54 17.30 2.37
C ILE A 98 20.69 16.22 3.07
N TRP A 99 20.65 16.22 4.41
CA TRP A 99 19.84 15.26 5.16
C TRP A 99 18.34 15.41 4.88
N PHE A 100 17.82 16.63 4.90
CA PHE A 100 16.41 16.89 4.56
C PHE A 100 16.09 16.52 3.11
N SER A 101 16.96 16.86 2.17
CA SER A 101 16.78 16.51 0.76
C SER A 101 16.77 14.99 0.54
N ARG A 102 17.67 14.25 1.20
CA ARG A 102 17.66 12.77 1.17
C ARG A 102 16.36 12.22 1.76
N GLY A 103 15.88 12.81 2.86
CA GLY A 103 14.59 12.49 3.46
C GLY A 103 13.42 12.64 2.47
N VAL A 104 13.38 13.74 1.71
CA VAL A 104 12.36 13.97 0.67
C VAL A 104 12.44 12.93 -0.44
N VAL A 105 13.62 12.71 -1.03
CA VAL A 105 13.79 11.76 -2.15
C VAL A 105 13.35 10.35 -1.74
N ILE A 106 13.71 9.94 -0.53
CA ILE A 106 13.37 8.61 0.00
C ILE A 106 11.87 8.52 0.32
N ALA A 107 11.26 9.60 0.82
CA ALA A 107 9.80 9.65 1.00
C ALA A 107 9.08 9.49 -0.35
N VAL A 108 9.51 10.22 -1.39
CA VAL A 108 8.94 10.09 -2.74
C VAL A 108 9.09 8.67 -3.28
N LEU A 109 10.26 8.04 -3.08
CA LEU A 109 10.46 6.63 -3.43
C LEU A 109 9.49 5.71 -2.68
N GLY A 110 9.18 6.01 -1.41
CA GLY A 110 8.14 5.34 -0.64
C GLY A 110 6.74 5.45 -1.27
N ILE A 111 6.37 6.59 -1.85
CA ILE A 111 5.10 6.75 -2.60
C ILE A 111 5.10 5.83 -3.82
N VAL A 112 6.19 5.81 -4.58
CA VAL A 112 6.32 4.97 -5.79
C VAL A 112 6.24 3.49 -5.43
N LEU A 113 6.92 3.06 -4.36
CA LEU A 113 6.86 1.68 -3.88
C LEU A 113 5.47 1.31 -3.38
N SER A 114 4.77 2.21 -2.70
CA SER A 114 3.39 2.00 -2.26
C SER A 114 2.43 1.85 -3.45
N TYR A 115 2.60 2.66 -4.50
CA TYR A 115 1.86 2.48 -5.76
C TYR A 115 2.14 1.11 -6.39
N LEU A 116 3.40 0.69 -6.43
CA LEU A 116 3.79 -0.61 -6.99
C LEU A 116 3.22 -1.78 -6.17
N THR A 117 3.13 -1.65 -4.85
CA THR A 117 2.45 -2.63 -3.99
C THR A 117 0.99 -2.79 -4.39
N ASN A 118 0.27 -1.70 -4.61
CA ASN A 118 -1.14 -1.76 -5.02
C ASN A 118 -1.33 -2.37 -6.39
N TYR A 119 -0.50 -1.95 -7.33
CA TYR A 119 -0.48 -2.52 -8.67
C TYR A 119 -0.26 -4.04 -8.59
N SER A 120 0.70 -4.48 -7.77
CA SER A 120 1.01 -5.91 -7.59
C SER A 120 -0.12 -6.67 -6.90
N ILE A 121 -0.83 -6.07 -5.95
CA ILE A 121 -1.99 -6.68 -5.28
C ILE A 121 -3.15 -6.83 -6.27
N ALA A 122 -3.47 -5.78 -7.03
CA ALA A 122 -4.51 -5.81 -8.06
C ALA A 122 -4.22 -6.89 -9.12
N GLU A 123 -2.98 -6.98 -9.58
CA GLU A 123 -2.56 -7.99 -10.55
C GLU A 123 -2.61 -9.40 -9.95
N SER A 124 -2.21 -9.57 -8.67
CA SER A 124 -2.31 -10.87 -7.99
C SER A 124 -3.76 -11.37 -7.87
N SER A 125 -4.73 -10.45 -7.73
CA SER A 125 -6.16 -10.76 -7.66
C SER A 125 -6.73 -11.13 -9.03
N THR A 126 -6.36 -10.36 -10.06
CA THR A 126 -6.81 -10.58 -11.45
C THR A 126 -6.33 -11.92 -12.01
N LEU A 127 -5.16 -12.38 -11.57
CA LEU A 127 -4.56 -13.65 -12.01
C LEU A 127 -5.03 -14.89 -11.23
N LYS A 128 -5.96 -14.76 -10.27
CA LYS A 128 -6.60 -15.92 -9.62
C LYS A 128 -7.54 -16.62 -10.60
N ALA A 129 -7.52 -17.96 -10.62
CA ALA A 129 -8.48 -18.72 -11.40
C ALA A 129 -9.83 -18.74 -10.66
N ARG A 130 -10.91 -18.40 -11.38
CA ARG A 130 -12.28 -18.38 -10.85
C ARG A 130 -12.97 -19.66 -11.28
N THR A 131 -13.34 -20.49 -10.31
CA THR A 131 -13.95 -21.81 -10.54
C THR A 131 -15.28 -21.87 -9.78
N TYR A 132 -16.29 -22.52 -10.37
CA TYR A 132 -17.62 -22.71 -9.75
C TYR A 132 -17.69 -23.91 -8.78
N ALA A 133 -16.60 -24.67 -8.68
CA ALA A 133 -16.40 -25.69 -7.66
C ALA A 133 -15.61 -25.11 -6.48
N PHE A 134 -15.94 -25.53 -5.26
CA PHE A 134 -15.20 -25.14 -4.07
C PHE A 134 -13.78 -25.75 -4.09
N PRO A 135 -12.69 -25.01 -3.79
CA PRO A 135 -12.64 -23.58 -3.44
C PRO A 135 -12.82 -22.68 -4.67
N TYR A 136 -13.76 -21.74 -4.60
CA TYR A 136 -14.20 -20.95 -5.76
C TYR A 136 -13.12 -20.01 -6.35
N LEU A 137 -11.97 -19.88 -5.68
CA LEU A 137 -10.81 -19.10 -6.08
C LEU A 137 -9.55 -19.94 -5.91
N GLU A 138 -8.85 -20.21 -7.00
CA GLU A 138 -7.58 -20.93 -6.98
C GLU A 138 -6.39 -20.00 -7.23
N GLU A 139 -5.37 -20.11 -6.37
CA GLU A 139 -4.12 -19.37 -6.55
C GLU A 139 -3.29 -19.98 -7.69
N THR A 140 -3.14 -19.24 -8.78
CA THR A 140 -2.23 -19.62 -9.87
C THR A 140 -0.77 -19.35 -9.49
N ALA A 141 0.17 -20.05 -10.13
CA ALA A 141 1.61 -19.83 -9.91
C ALA A 141 2.02 -18.36 -10.18
N LYS A 142 1.40 -17.71 -11.16
CA LYS A 142 1.61 -16.29 -11.47
C LYS A 142 1.04 -15.39 -10.37
N SER A 143 -0.15 -15.67 -9.87
CA SER A 143 -0.76 -14.94 -8.74
C SER A 143 0.14 -14.99 -7.49
N LYS A 144 0.75 -16.15 -7.20
CA LYS A 144 1.73 -16.30 -6.09
C LYS A 144 2.99 -15.44 -6.29
N CYS A 145 3.51 -15.35 -7.50
CA CYS A 145 4.69 -14.52 -7.79
C CYS A 145 4.39 -13.04 -7.51
N TRP A 146 3.27 -12.52 -8.02
CA TRP A 146 2.83 -11.15 -7.79
C TRP A 146 2.54 -10.86 -6.32
N LYS A 147 1.98 -11.83 -5.58
CA LYS A 147 1.78 -11.72 -4.13
C LYS A 147 3.11 -11.57 -3.38
N ASN A 148 4.17 -12.25 -3.81
CA ASN A 148 5.50 -12.10 -3.23
C ASN A 148 6.12 -10.74 -3.57
N ILE A 149 5.98 -10.27 -4.82
CA ILE A 149 6.42 -8.92 -5.22
C ILE A 149 5.70 -7.85 -4.40
N ALA A 150 4.40 -7.99 -4.18
CA ALA A 150 3.61 -7.09 -3.34
C ALA A 150 4.16 -7.03 -1.91
N LYS A 151 4.47 -8.19 -1.30
CA LYS A 151 5.08 -8.24 0.05
C LYS A 151 6.44 -7.56 0.09
N CYS A 152 7.32 -7.82 -0.88
CA CYS A 152 8.64 -7.22 -0.93
C CYS A 152 8.58 -5.70 -1.09
N THR A 153 7.75 -5.21 -2.01
CA THR A 153 7.57 -3.76 -2.24
C THR A 153 6.96 -3.06 -1.04
N HIS A 154 6.02 -3.71 -0.34
CA HIS A 154 5.42 -3.18 0.89
C HIS A 154 6.44 -3.02 2.00
N VAL A 155 7.26 -4.05 2.25
CA VAL A 155 8.36 -3.98 3.24
C VAL A 155 9.36 -2.90 2.87
N ALA A 156 9.75 -2.80 1.59
CA ALA A 156 10.64 -1.75 1.12
C ALA A 156 10.06 -0.34 1.32
N ALA A 157 8.75 -0.15 1.09
CA ALA A 157 8.07 1.12 1.32
C ALA A 157 8.10 1.52 2.80
N ILE A 158 7.83 0.59 3.72
CA ILE A 158 7.91 0.83 5.17
C ILE A 158 9.33 1.25 5.57
N LEU A 159 10.35 0.53 5.07
CA LEU A 159 11.74 0.86 5.34
C LEU A 159 12.12 2.24 4.80
N ALA A 160 11.64 2.62 3.62
CA ALA A 160 11.85 3.95 3.06
C ALA A 160 11.25 5.05 3.95
N VAL A 161 10.02 4.85 4.47
CA VAL A 161 9.39 5.79 5.41
C VAL A 161 10.22 5.94 6.69
N LEU A 162 10.62 4.83 7.30
CA LEU A 162 11.45 4.84 8.51
C LEU A 162 12.80 5.53 8.27
N PHE A 163 13.41 5.28 7.11
CA PHE A 163 14.67 5.92 6.75
C PHE A 163 14.52 7.42 6.48
N SER A 164 13.41 7.84 5.86
CA SER A 164 13.08 9.26 5.66
C SER A 164 12.92 9.99 7.00
N VAL A 165 12.22 9.37 7.96
CA VAL A 165 12.12 9.89 9.35
C VAL A 165 13.51 9.96 9.99
N GLY A 166 14.34 8.93 9.83
CA GLY A 166 15.72 8.94 10.33
C GLY A 166 16.56 10.09 9.76
N CYS A 167 16.43 10.37 8.46
CA CYS A 167 17.09 11.51 7.81
C CYS A 167 16.60 12.85 8.38
N PHE A 168 15.30 12.98 8.64
CA PHE A 168 14.75 14.17 9.27
C PHE A 168 15.35 14.41 10.66
N VAL A 169 15.35 13.38 11.51
CA VAL A 169 15.92 13.47 12.87
C VAL A 169 17.41 13.82 12.82
N LYS A 170 18.18 13.22 11.91
CA LYS A 170 19.60 13.54 11.74
C LYS A 170 19.85 14.95 11.22
N GLY A 171 19.04 15.42 10.28
CA GLY A 171 19.09 16.81 9.81
C GLY A 171 18.77 17.80 10.93
N PHE A 172 17.76 17.49 11.74
CA PHE A 172 17.39 18.30 12.91
C PHE A 172 18.49 18.32 13.97
N GLU A 173 19.04 17.17 14.36
CA GLU A 173 20.15 17.06 15.32
C GLU A 173 21.37 17.87 14.85
N THR A 174 21.71 17.76 13.57
CA THR A 174 22.81 18.54 12.97
C THR A 174 22.53 20.03 13.09
N THR A 175 21.32 20.49 12.74
CA THR A 175 20.91 21.89 12.86
C THR A 175 20.96 22.38 14.32
N ALA A 176 20.49 21.58 15.27
CA ALA A 176 20.46 21.93 16.68
C ALA A 176 21.87 22.07 17.27
N ASN A 177 22.78 21.15 16.93
CA ASN A 177 24.18 21.22 17.36
C ASN A 177 24.87 22.47 16.83
N ILE A 178 24.59 22.83 15.57
CA ILE A 178 25.11 24.06 14.96
C ILE A 178 24.63 25.30 15.70
N ILE A 179 23.33 25.42 15.98
CA ILE A 179 22.76 26.58 16.69
C ILE A 179 23.31 26.70 18.11
N THR A 180 23.64 25.58 18.76
CA THR A 180 24.20 25.58 20.12
C THR A 180 25.65 26.07 20.17
N ILE A 181 26.39 25.93 19.07
CA ILE A 181 27.79 26.36 18.97
C ILE A 181 27.89 27.85 18.60
N LEU A 182 26.88 28.38 17.91
CA LEU A 182 26.72 29.78 17.49
C LEU A 182 26.30 30.70 18.65
#